data_AF-A0A060BPN0-F1
#
_entry.id   AF-A0A060BPN0-F1
#
_cell.length_a   1.000
_cell.length_b   1.000
_cell.length_c   1.000
_cell.angle_alpha   90.00
_cell.angle_beta   90.00
_cell.angle_gamma   90.00
#
_symmetry.space_group_name_H-M   'P 1'
#
loop_
_entity.id
_entity.type
_entity.pdbx_description
1 polymer ?
#
loop_
_entity_poly.entity_id
_entity_poly.type
_entity_poly.pdbx_seq_one_letter_code
_entity_poly.pdbx_strand_id
1 'polypeptide(L)'
;NAAYQALRAGIQDYEKRQHYRGPEAYIELPSDAAARDDAIDQVLDDHPDNGDVLAAVVLSVEPRKVVVERSNGDQIAITGNGLKPVQSGLAAKAPPKIKIRPGAVVRITRSAKGDWDLTQLPEVEGAFVALDPSTG
;
A
#
# COMPACT_ATOMS: atom_id res chain seq x y z
N ASN A 1 -2.14 30.88 -2.38
CA ASN A 1 -1.30 31.30 -1.23
C ASN A 1 -0.02 30.47 -1.23
N ALA A 2 1.15 31.09 -1.40
CA ALA A 2 2.43 30.39 -1.61
C ALA A 2 2.83 29.47 -0.43
N ALA A 3 2.36 29.80 0.78
CA ALA A 3 2.53 28.98 1.98
C ALA A 3 1.85 27.60 1.87
N TYR A 4 0.73 27.49 1.14
CA TYR A 4 -0.02 26.23 0.99
C TYR A 4 0.68 25.25 0.03
N GLN A 5 1.32 25.77 -1.01
CA GLN A 5 2.10 24.94 -1.95
C GLN A 5 3.45 24.53 -1.37
N ALA A 6 4.10 25.41 -0.58
CA ALA A 6 5.36 25.11 0.10
C ALA A 6 5.18 24.04 1.20
N LEU A 7 4.09 24.09 1.97
CA LEU A 7 3.80 23.07 2.99
C LEU A 7 3.50 21.71 2.35
N ARG A 8 2.75 21.70 1.24
CA ARG A 8 2.40 20.48 0.49
C ARG A 8 3.62 19.83 -0.17
N ALA A 9 4.55 20.63 -0.71
CA ALA A 9 5.82 20.14 -1.25
C ALA A 9 6.76 19.63 -0.15
N GLY A 10 6.81 20.30 1.02
CA GLY A 10 7.63 19.87 2.15
C GLY A 10 7.19 18.55 2.78
N ILE A 11 5.88 18.30 2.88
CA ILE A 11 5.33 17.04 3.38
C ILE A 11 5.52 15.91 2.35
N GLN A 12 5.30 16.19 1.05
CA GLN A 12 5.54 15.21 -0.02
C GLN A 12 7.03 14.82 -0.18
N ASP A 13 7.98 15.71 0.13
CA ASP A 13 9.41 15.38 0.13
C ASP A 13 9.86 14.69 1.43
N TYR A 14 9.16 14.91 2.53
CA TYR A 14 9.40 14.26 3.83
C TYR A 14 8.94 12.80 3.84
N GLU A 15 7.80 12.48 3.21
CA GLU A 15 7.30 11.10 3.11
C GLU A 15 8.12 10.22 2.16
N LYS A 16 8.67 10.80 1.08
CA LYS A 16 9.51 10.08 0.11
C LYS A 16 10.83 9.54 0.68
N ARG A 17 11.23 9.99 1.87
CA ARG A 17 12.48 9.56 2.55
C ARG A 17 12.23 8.55 3.68
N GLN A 18 10.97 8.23 3.96
CA GLN A 18 10.66 7.20 4.94
C GLN A 18 11.01 5.84 4.34
N HIS A 19 11.85 5.10 5.06
CA HIS A 19 12.20 3.76 4.65
C HIS A 19 10.94 2.89 4.71
N TYR A 20 10.75 2.01 3.73
CA TYR A 20 9.69 1.03 3.80
C TYR A 20 9.90 0.14 5.03
N ARG A 21 8.93 0.15 5.94
CA ARG A 21 8.99 -0.57 7.22
C ARG A 21 8.57 -2.04 7.10
N GLY A 22 7.97 -2.41 6.00
CA GLY A 22 7.49 -3.75 5.71
C GLY A 22 5.97 -3.83 5.59
N PRO A 23 5.45 -5.00 5.19
CA PRO A 23 4.04 -5.34 5.26
C PRO A 23 3.51 -5.25 6.70
N GLU A 24 2.21 -5.02 6.85
CA GLU A 24 1.55 -4.98 8.16
C GLU A 24 1.42 -6.38 8.77
N ALA A 25 1.17 -7.38 7.92
CA ALA A 25 1.06 -8.78 8.30
C ALA A 25 1.45 -9.70 7.13
N TYR A 26 1.49 -11.00 7.43
CA TYR A 26 1.60 -12.06 6.44
C TYR A 26 0.54 -13.11 6.71
N ILE A 27 -0.16 -13.54 5.68
CA ILE A 27 -1.07 -14.68 5.71
C ILE A 27 -0.54 -15.80 4.80
N GLU A 28 -1.00 -17.02 5.06
CA GLU A 28 -0.89 -18.09 4.07
C GLU A 28 -1.99 -17.89 3.03
N LEU A 29 -1.67 -18.16 1.76
CA LEU A 29 -2.65 -18.15 0.67
C LEU A 29 -2.99 -19.58 0.31
N PRO A 30 -4.18 -20.09 0.70
CA PRO A 30 -4.66 -21.41 0.28
C PRO A 30 -4.62 -21.56 -1.24
N SER A 31 -4.39 -22.80 -1.71
CA SER A 31 -4.45 -23.11 -3.14
C SER A 31 -5.88 -23.12 -3.67
N ASP A 32 -6.83 -23.50 -2.82
CA ASP A 32 -8.27 -23.38 -3.08
C ASP A 32 -8.69 -21.90 -3.15
N ALA A 33 -9.54 -21.56 -4.13
CA ALA A 33 -9.92 -20.18 -4.38
C ALA A 33 -10.85 -19.63 -3.29
N ALA A 34 -11.88 -20.38 -2.90
CA ALA A 34 -12.84 -19.92 -1.89
C ALA A 34 -12.15 -19.74 -0.53
N ALA A 35 -11.30 -20.71 -0.13
CA ALA A 35 -10.54 -20.57 1.10
C ALA A 35 -9.53 -19.41 1.06
N ARG A 36 -9.02 -19.05 -0.13
CA ARG A 36 -8.14 -17.90 -0.28
C ARG A 36 -8.89 -16.59 -0.14
N ASP A 37 -10.04 -16.47 -0.80
CA ASP A 37 -10.90 -15.29 -0.72
C ASP A 37 -11.31 -15.06 0.75
N ASP A 38 -11.76 -16.11 1.44
CA ASP A 38 -12.10 -16.05 2.88
C ASP A 38 -10.91 -15.58 3.75
N ALA A 39 -9.70 -16.09 3.47
CA ALA A 39 -8.50 -15.71 4.22
C ALA A 39 -8.07 -14.25 3.96
N ILE A 40 -8.26 -13.76 2.72
CA ILE A 40 -8.00 -12.37 2.34
C ILE A 40 -9.01 -11.45 3.01
N ASP A 41 -10.30 -11.77 2.94
CA ASP A 41 -11.37 -10.99 3.57
C ASP A 41 -11.13 -10.86 5.07
N GLN A 42 -10.86 -11.98 5.74
CA GLN A 42 -10.63 -12.00 7.18
C GLN A 42 -9.44 -11.11 7.60
N VAL A 43 -8.31 -11.15 6.87
CA VAL A 43 -7.16 -10.32 7.27
C VAL A 43 -7.37 -8.84 6.95
N LEU A 44 -8.12 -8.53 5.91
CA LEU A 44 -8.42 -7.15 5.53
C LEU A 44 -9.46 -6.50 6.45
N ASP A 45 -10.34 -7.29 7.07
CA ASP A 45 -11.21 -6.82 8.16
C ASP A 45 -10.39 -6.35 9.39
N ASP A 46 -9.30 -7.04 9.70
CA ASP A 46 -8.35 -6.64 10.77
C ASP A 46 -7.49 -5.43 10.38
N HIS A 47 -7.40 -5.11 9.07
CA HIS A 47 -6.61 -4.01 8.53
C HIS A 47 -7.48 -3.07 7.69
N PRO A 48 -8.44 -2.35 8.29
CA PRO A 48 -9.37 -1.51 7.55
C PRO A 48 -8.65 -0.39 6.79
N ASP A 49 -9.31 0.12 5.75
CA ASP A 49 -8.81 1.23 4.95
C ASP A 49 -8.64 2.51 5.78
N ASN A 50 -7.69 3.34 5.37
CA ASN A 50 -7.44 4.64 5.96
C ASN A 50 -7.59 5.72 4.88
N GLY A 51 -8.81 6.22 4.69
CA GLY A 51 -9.14 7.18 3.62
C GLY A 51 -8.78 6.62 2.25
N ASP A 52 -7.89 7.31 1.53
CA ASP A 52 -7.39 6.90 0.21
C ASP A 52 -6.26 5.84 0.26
N VAL A 53 -5.90 5.37 1.46
CA VAL A 53 -4.85 4.36 1.68
C VAL A 53 -5.49 3.02 2.01
N LEU A 54 -5.57 2.18 1.00
CA LEU A 54 -6.36 0.96 0.97
C LEU A 54 -5.50 -0.27 1.33
N ALA A 55 -5.99 -1.19 2.17
CA ALA A 55 -5.31 -2.45 2.51
C ALA A 55 -5.48 -3.58 1.47
N ALA A 56 -4.41 -4.19 0.99
CA ALA A 56 -4.51 -5.27 0.00
C ALA A 56 -3.59 -6.42 0.38
N VAL A 57 -3.87 -7.62 -0.14
CA VAL A 57 -3.01 -8.79 0.01
C VAL A 57 -2.25 -9.05 -1.28
N VAL A 58 -0.93 -9.23 -1.19
CA VAL A 58 -0.10 -9.56 -2.34
C VAL A 58 -0.37 -10.99 -2.81
N LEU A 59 -0.75 -11.16 -4.07
CA LEU A 59 -0.89 -12.47 -4.70
C LEU A 59 0.40 -12.92 -5.38
N SER A 60 1.09 -12.00 -6.06
CA SER A 60 2.31 -12.32 -6.80
C SER A 60 3.28 -11.15 -6.83
N VAL A 61 4.57 -11.49 -6.92
CA VAL A 61 5.68 -10.54 -6.97
C VAL A 61 6.59 -10.94 -8.12
N GLU A 62 6.71 -10.05 -9.09
CA GLU A 62 7.66 -10.10 -10.20
C GLU A 62 8.62 -8.91 -10.11
N PRO A 63 9.78 -8.95 -10.81
CA PRO A 63 10.79 -7.87 -10.71
C PRO A 63 10.29 -6.46 -11.03
N ARG A 64 9.17 -6.32 -11.76
CA ARG A 64 8.60 -5.03 -12.20
C ARG A 64 7.09 -4.92 -11.99
N LYS A 65 6.48 -5.90 -11.32
CA LYS A 65 5.03 -5.99 -11.17
C LYS A 65 4.70 -6.67 -9.84
N VAL A 66 3.75 -6.11 -9.12
CA VAL A 66 3.13 -6.74 -7.96
C VAL A 66 1.64 -6.82 -8.26
N VAL A 67 1.03 -7.99 -8.05
CA VAL A 67 -0.43 -8.14 -8.08
C VAL A 67 -0.90 -8.24 -6.65
N VAL A 68 -1.86 -7.39 -6.31
CA VAL A 68 -2.55 -7.42 -5.02
C VAL A 68 -4.04 -7.67 -5.23
N GLU A 69 -4.70 -8.18 -4.21
CA GLU A 69 -6.14 -8.40 -4.16
C GLU A 69 -6.76 -7.69 -2.95
N ARG A 70 -7.99 -7.24 -3.16
CA ARG A 70 -8.82 -6.51 -2.20
C ARG A 70 -9.97 -7.41 -1.73
N SER A 71 -10.61 -7.04 -0.62
CA SER A 71 -11.75 -7.79 -0.04
C SER A 71 -13.00 -7.85 -0.93
N ASN A 72 -13.04 -7.09 -2.01
CA ASN A 72 -14.10 -7.19 -3.03
C ASN A 72 -13.71 -8.11 -4.21
N GLY A 73 -12.58 -8.82 -4.10
CA GLY A 73 -12.01 -9.65 -5.17
C GLY A 73 -11.28 -8.88 -6.27
N ASP A 74 -11.16 -7.54 -6.17
CA ASP A 74 -10.47 -6.75 -7.19
C ASP A 74 -8.97 -7.02 -7.17
N GLN A 75 -8.45 -7.47 -8.30
CA GLN A 75 -7.01 -7.63 -8.51
C GLN A 75 -6.40 -6.40 -9.18
N ILE A 76 -5.38 -5.85 -8.55
CA ILE A 76 -4.71 -4.62 -8.98
C ILE A 76 -3.26 -4.93 -9.28
N ALA A 77 -2.85 -4.63 -10.51
CA ALA A 77 -1.46 -4.73 -10.94
C ALA A 77 -0.73 -3.40 -10.76
N ILE A 78 0.31 -3.39 -9.91
CA ILE A 78 1.13 -2.22 -9.62
C ILE A 78 2.48 -2.39 -10.30
N THR A 79 2.91 -1.38 -11.06
CA THR A 79 4.13 -1.42 -11.86
C THR A 79 4.87 -0.08 -11.84
N GLY A 80 6.10 -0.07 -12.34
CA GLY A 80 6.83 1.17 -12.63
C GLY A 80 7.03 2.06 -11.40
N ASN A 81 6.56 3.30 -11.49
CA ASN A 81 6.73 4.29 -10.42
C ASN A 81 5.98 3.93 -9.13
N GLY A 82 4.87 3.18 -9.23
CA GLY A 82 4.10 2.78 -8.07
C GLY A 82 4.80 1.79 -7.15
N LEU A 83 5.91 1.19 -7.60
CA LEU A 83 6.74 0.30 -6.78
C LEU A 83 7.91 1.03 -6.12
N LYS A 84 8.14 2.31 -6.42
CA LYS A 84 9.27 3.07 -5.85
C LYS A 84 9.26 3.17 -4.33
N PRO A 85 8.11 3.44 -3.67
CA PRO A 85 8.09 3.63 -2.21
C PRO A 85 8.52 2.38 -1.43
N VAL A 86 8.30 1.20 -2.01
CA VAL A 86 8.53 -0.10 -1.35
C VAL A 86 9.72 -0.88 -1.91
N GLN A 87 10.56 -0.23 -2.72
CA GLN A 87 11.59 -0.90 -3.51
C GLN A 87 12.57 -1.72 -2.65
N SER A 88 12.85 -1.28 -1.41
CA SER A 88 13.66 -2.04 -0.46
C SER A 88 13.04 -3.39 -0.06
N GLY A 89 11.71 -3.48 0.00
CA GLY A 89 10.97 -4.71 0.29
C GLY A 89 10.87 -5.67 -0.91
N LEU A 90 10.98 -5.15 -2.13
CA LEU A 90 11.00 -5.94 -3.38
C LEU A 90 12.39 -6.47 -3.73
N ALA A 91 13.44 -6.01 -3.05
CA ALA A 91 14.79 -6.47 -3.30
C ALA A 91 14.91 -7.99 -3.04
N ALA A 92 15.63 -8.72 -3.90
CA ALA A 92 15.81 -10.17 -3.76
C ALA A 92 16.38 -10.56 -2.37
N LYS A 93 17.26 -9.71 -1.84
CA LYS A 93 17.91 -9.84 -0.52
C LYS A 93 17.25 -9.01 0.59
N ALA A 94 16.00 -8.57 0.39
CA ALA A 94 15.26 -7.87 1.43
C ALA A 94 15.21 -8.73 2.71
N PRO A 95 15.48 -8.16 3.89
CA PRO A 95 15.30 -8.84 5.17
C PRO A 95 13.87 -9.39 5.29
N PRO A 96 13.66 -10.56 5.92
CA PRO A 96 12.34 -11.20 6.02
C PRO A 96 11.23 -10.28 6.52
N LYS A 97 11.54 -9.39 7.46
CA LYS A 97 10.59 -8.43 8.06
C LYS A 97 10.01 -7.43 7.06
N ILE A 98 10.80 -6.99 6.07
CA ILE A 98 10.37 -5.97 5.10
C ILE A 98 10.05 -6.56 3.73
N LYS A 99 10.21 -7.88 3.56
CA LYS A 99 10.15 -8.52 2.25
C LYS A 99 8.70 -8.61 1.78
N ILE A 100 8.44 -8.09 0.60
CA ILE A 100 7.16 -8.25 -0.08
C ILE A 100 7.17 -9.60 -0.80
N ARG A 101 6.17 -10.42 -0.51
CA ARG A 101 5.97 -11.77 -1.04
C ARG A 101 4.47 -12.10 -1.06
N PRO A 102 4.03 -13.16 -1.77
CA PRO A 102 2.66 -13.63 -1.69
C PRO A 102 2.20 -13.80 -0.23
N GLY A 103 1.00 -13.33 0.08
CA GLY A 103 0.41 -13.30 1.41
C GLY A 103 0.75 -12.07 2.25
N ALA A 104 1.58 -11.15 1.76
CA ALA A 104 1.88 -9.90 2.47
C ALA A 104 0.68 -8.94 2.46
N VAL A 105 0.29 -8.43 3.63
CA VAL A 105 -0.71 -7.37 3.79
C VAL A 105 -0.04 -6.01 3.63
N VAL A 106 -0.46 -5.24 2.64
CA VAL A 106 0.21 -4.02 2.17
C VAL A 106 -0.79 -2.89 1.98
N ARG A 107 -0.29 -1.66 1.86
CA ARG A 107 -1.13 -0.50 1.51
C ARG A 107 -0.97 -0.10 0.06
N ILE A 108 -2.07 0.30 -0.57
CA ILE A 108 -2.10 0.87 -1.91
C ILE A 108 -2.84 2.21 -1.90
N THR A 109 -2.50 3.09 -2.82
CA THR A 109 -3.22 4.36 -3.00
C THR A 109 -3.23 4.77 -4.46
N ARG A 110 -4.19 5.60 -4.86
CA ARG A 110 -4.21 6.20 -6.19
C ARG A 110 -3.39 7.49 -6.17
N SER A 111 -2.36 7.55 -7.00
CA SER A 111 -1.62 8.77 -7.24
C SER A 111 -2.50 9.84 -7.90
N ALA A 112 -2.08 11.11 -7.83
CA ALA A 112 -2.77 12.21 -8.52
C ALA A 112 -2.85 12.04 -10.06
N LYS A 113 -2.07 11.11 -10.63
CA LYS A 113 -2.10 10.77 -12.06
C LYS A 113 -3.08 9.63 -12.39
N GLY A 114 -3.70 9.04 -11.37
CA GLY A 114 -4.62 7.90 -11.50
C GLY A 114 -3.94 6.53 -11.43
N ASP A 115 -2.61 6.48 -11.46
CA ASP A 115 -1.83 5.25 -11.30
C ASP A 115 -1.90 4.74 -9.86
N TRP A 116 -1.83 3.42 -9.67
CA TRP A 116 -1.75 2.79 -8.35
C TRP A 116 -0.30 2.78 -7.85
N ASP A 117 -0.15 3.14 -6.58
CA ASP A 117 1.12 3.10 -5.85
C ASP A 117 1.01 2.11 -4.68
N LEU A 118 2.04 1.29 -4.51
CA LEU A 118 2.24 0.49 -3.31
C LEU A 118 2.96 1.35 -2.27
N THR A 119 2.43 1.42 -1.07
CA THR A 119 2.81 2.38 -0.03
C THR A 119 2.76 1.74 1.37
N GLN A 120 2.88 2.58 2.41
CA GLN A 120 2.73 2.23 3.81
C GLN A 120 1.90 3.30 4.53
N LEU A 121 1.28 2.95 5.66
CA LEU A 121 0.58 3.94 6.51
C LEU A 121 1.57 5.00 7.03
N PRO A 122 1.22 6.30 7.02
CA PRO A 122 2.01 7.31 7.72
C PRO A 122 2.02 7.06 9.24
N GLU A 123 3.13 7.36 9.92
CA GLU A 123 3.23 7.23 11.38
C GLU A 123 2.49 8.34 12.15
N VAL A 124 2.13 9.42 11.46
CA VAL A 124 1.47 10.58 12.07
C VAL A 124 0.04 10.63 11.55
N GLU A 125 -0.92 10.18 12.35
CA GLU A 125 -2.37 10.28 12.08
C GLU A 125 -2.89 11.73 11.97
N GLY A 126 -2.01 12.74 12.08
CA GLY A 126 -2.35 14.16 12.05
C GLY A 126 -2.33 14.85 10.67
N ALA A 127 -1.99 14.17 9.58
CA ALA A 127 -1.84 14.82 8.27
C ALA A 127 -3.02 14.63 7.29
N PHE A 128 -3.92 13.67 7.54
CA PHE A 128 -4.95 13.29 6.56
C PHE A 128 -6.37 13.83 6.83
N VAL A 129 -6.64 14.45 7.98
CA VAL A 129 -7.94 15.14 8.24
C VAL A 129 -8.13 16.39 7.36
N ALA A 130 -7.09 16.85 6.65
CA ALA A 130 -7.13 18.10 5.88
C ALA A 130 -7.39 17.93 4.37
N LEU A 131 -7.72 16.71 3.88
CA LEU A 131 -7.93 16.46 2.45
C LEU A 131 -9.34 16.00 2.06
N ASP A 132 -10.35 16.27 2.90
CA ASP A 132 -11.71 16.44 2.41
C ASP A 132 -12.09 17.95 2.40
N PRO A 133 -11.96 18.65 1.26
CA PRO A 133 -12.55 19.97 1.07
C PRO A 133 -13.98 19.88 0.47
N SER A 134 -14.62 18.71 0.41
CA SER A 134 -15.89 18.48 -0.30
C SER A 134 -17.14 18.43 0.59
N THR A 135 -17.01 18.64 1.91
CA THR A 135 -18.11 19.15 2.74
C THR A 135 -17.70 20.44 3.43
N GLY A 136 -17.54 21.49 2.61
CA GLY A 136 -17.86 22.85 3.05
C GLY A 136 -19.36 23.06 2.97
#